data_AF-A0A6I5VS72-F1
#
_entry.id   AF-A0A6I5VS72-F1
#
_cell.length_a   1.000
_cell.length_b   1.000
_cell.length_c   1.000
_cell.angle_alpha   90.00
_cell.angle_beta   90.00
_cell.angle_gamma   90.00
#
_symmetry.space_group_name_H-M   'P 1'
#
loop_
_entity.id
_entity.type
_entity.pdbx_description
1 polymer ?
#
loop_
_entity_poly.entity_id
_entity_poly.type
_entity_poly.pdbx_seq_one_letter_code
_entity_poly.pdbx_strand_id
1 'polypeptide(L)'
;MERILNGDGQAPPDWRRAAFDGSGPAEEAVRTLVNKVASDPTHIADADFRTASRAGLTDDQIWELIICAAVGQSARQYDGAIAALATVMEQES
;
A
#
# COMPACT_ATOMS: atom_id res chain seq x y z
N MET A 1 6.29 0.01 -11.53
CA MET A 1 5.01 -0.26 -10.83
C MET A 1 4.13 -1.23 -11.59
N GLU A 2 4.15 -1.21 -12.93
CA GLU A 2 3.36 -2.10 -13.81
C GLU A 2 3.30 -3.57 -13.37
N ARG A 3 4.44 -4.21 -13.10
CA ARG A 3 4.48 -5.63 -12.68
C ARG A 3 3.79 -5.89 -11.33
N ILE A 4 3.79 -4.94 -10.41
CA ILE A 4 3.15 -5.08 -9.09
C ILE A 4 1.63 -4.95 -9.22
N LEU A 5 1.17 -4.01 -10.05
CA LEU A 5 -0.26 -3.71 -10.22
C LEU A 5 -0.97 -4.63 -11.21
N ASN A 6 -0.29 -5.06 -12.27
CA ASN A 6 -0.89 -5.75 -13.41
C ASN A 6 -0.22 -7.10 -13.73
N GLY A 7 0.81 -7.52 -12.97
CA GLY A 7 1.43 -8.84 -13.12
C GLY A 7 0.55 -9.99 -12.61
N ASP A 8 1.08 -11.21 -12.72
CA ASP A 8 0.43 -12.51 -12.45
C ASP A 8 0.12 -12.81 -10.96
N GLY A 9 -0.02 -11.75 -10.15
CA GLY A 9 -0.44 -11.85 -8.75
C GLY A 9 -1.85 -12.41 -8.61
N GLN A 10 -2.10 -13.11 -7.50
CA GLN A 10 -3.37 -13.77 -7.21
C GLN A 10 -4.36 -12.85 -6.50
N ALA A 11 -3.89 -11.72 -5.93
CA ALA A 11 -4.78 -10.76 -5.31
C ALA A 11 -5.60 -10.02 -6.38
N PRO A 12 -6.89 -9.71 -6.11
CA PRO A 12 -7.72 -8.97 -7.03
C PRO A 12 -7.03 -7.68 -7.52
N PRO A 13 -6.96 -7.42 -8.84
CA PRO A 13 -6.24 -6.26 -9.39
C PRO A 13 -6.69 -4.92 -8.78
N ASP A 14 -7.99 -4.76 -8.54
CA ASP A 14 -8.53 -3.54 -7.94
C ASP A 14 -8.12 -3.38 -6.47
N TRP A 15 -7.89 -4.47 -5.74
CA TRP A 15 -7.39 -4.42 -4.38
C TRP A 15 -5.90 -4.07 -4.35
N ARG A 16 -5.11 -4.60 -5.30
CA ARG A 16 -3.71 -4.20 -5.49
C ARG A 16 -3.60 -2.71 -5.79
N ARG A 17 -4.44 -2.19 -6.68
CA ARG A 17 -4.51 -0.76 -7.00
C ARG A 17 -4.93 0.08 -5.80
N ALA A 18 -6.01 -0.30 -5.11
CA ALA A 18 -6.47 0.43 -3.93
C ALA A 18 -5.44 0.43 -2.77
N ALA A 19 -4.74 -0.67 -2.55
CA ALA A 19 -3.64 -0.74 -1.58
C ALA A 19 -2.48 0.16 -2.00
N PHE A 20 -2.09 0.12 -3.28
CA PHE A 20 -1.07 1.00 -3.83
C PHE A 20 -1.45 2.48 -3.69
N ASP A 21 -2.68 2.87 -4.00
CA ASP A 21 -3.16 4.25 -3.93
C ASP A 21 -3.35 4.76 -2.49
N GLY A 22 -3.29 3.88 -1.49
CA GLY A 22 -3.48 4.22 -0.08
C GLY A 22 -4.95 4.43 0.32
N SER A 23 -5.91 4.15 -0.57
CA SER A 23 -7.34 4.10 -0.22
C SER A 23 -7.71 2.82 0.52
N GLY A 24 -6.91 1.76 0.29
CA GLY A 24 -7.12 0.40 0.78
C GLY A 24 -8.32 -0.31 0.12
N PRO A 25 -8.38 -1.66 0.17
CA PRO A 25 -9.53 -2.42 -0.30
C PRO A 25 -10.82 -2.10 0.46
N ALA A 26 -11.97 -2.48 -0.11
CA ALA A 26 -13.27 -2.26 0.52
C ALA A 26 -13.44 -3.03 1.85
N GLU A 27 -12.75 -4.16 2.00
CA GLU A 27 -12.80 -4.98 3.20
C GLU A 27 -12.00 -4.35 4.35
N GLU A 28 -12.69 -4.06 5.46
CA GLU A 28 -12.15 -3.21 6.54
C GLU A 28 -10.92 -3.79 7.22
N ALA A 29 -10.90 -5.11 7.43
CA ALA A 29 -9.77 -5.80 8.02
C ALA A 29 -8.50 -5.67 7.15
N VAL A 30 -8.68 -5.79 5.83
CA VAL A 30 -7.60 -5.68 4.85
C VAL A 30 -7.16 -4.22 4.74
N ARG A 31 -8.11 -3.28 4.70
CA ARG A 31 -7.86 -1.84 4.71
C ARG A 31 -7.03 -1.41 5.92
N THR A 32 -7.39 -1.91 7.10
CA THR A 32 -6.65 -1.62 8.34
C THR A 32 -5.20 -2.10 8.25
N LEU A 33 -4.97 -3.32 7.78
CA LEU A 33 -3.62 -3.88 7.61
C LEU A 33 -2.80 -3.07 6.60
N VAL A 34 -3.33 -2.77 5.41
CA VAL A 34 -2.58 -2.00 4.39
C VAL A 34 -2.31 -0.56 4.84
N ASN A 35 -3.22 0.05 5.61
CA ASN A 35 -3.00 1.37 6.19
C ASN A 35 -1.88 1.32 7.22
N LYS A 36 -1.85 0.33 8.12
CA LYS A 36 -0.72 0.13 9.04
C LYS A 36 0.60 -0.05 8.30
N VAL A 37 0.63 -0.83 7.21
CA VAL A 37 1.82 -0.96 6.36
C VAL A 37 2.30 0.40 5.83
N ALA A 38 1.37 1.25 5.40
CA ALA A 38 1.70 2.55 4.83
C ALA A 38 2.08 3.62 5.87
N SER A 39 1.44 3.64 7.04
CA SER A 39 1.56 4.75 8.00
C SER A 39 2.20 4.37 9.33
N ASP A 40 2.15 3.11 9.73
CA ASP A 40 2.58 2.66 11.06
C ASP A 40 3.13 1.22 11.06
N PRO A 41 4.18 0.93 10.26
CA PRO A 41 4.63 -0.44 10.04
C PRO A 41 5.21 -1.12 11.29
N THR A 42 5.60 -0.36 12.31
CA THR A 42 6.16 -0.89 13.56
C THR A 42 5.10 -1.44 14.52
N HIS A 43 3.82 -1.16 14.27
CA HIS A 43 2.70 -1.64 15.10
C HIS A 43 1.87 -2.73 14.40
N ILE A 44 2.41 -3.33 13.34
CA ILE A 44 1.82 -4.53 12.73
C ILE A 44 2.07 -5.72 13.65
N ALA A 45 1.01 -6.45 13.96
CA ALA A 45 1.06 -7.65 14.78
C ALA A 45 0.42 -8.86 14.06
N ASP A 46 0.72 -10.07 14.50
CA ASP A 46 0.14 -11.31 13.97
C ASP A 46 -1.41 -11.29 13.95
N ALA A 47 -2.02 -10.54 14.86
CA ALA A 47 -3.47 -10.37 14.91
C ALA A 47 -4.04 -9.63 13.69
N ASP A 48 -3.27 -8.73 13.08
CA ASP A 48 -3.68 -7.99 11.89
C ASP A 48 -3.78 -8.94 10.69
N PHE A 49 -2.79 -9.83 10.52
CA PHE A 49 -2.82 -10.87 9.48
C PHE A 49 -3.99 -11.84 9.68
N ARG A 50 -4.16 -12.38 10.90
CA ARG A 50 -5.29 -13.28 11.20
C ARG A 50 -6.65 -12.63 10.94
N THR A 51 -6.75 -11.32 11.18
CA THR A 51 -8.00 -10.58 10.95
C THR A 51 -8.22 -10.34 9.45
N ALA A 52 -7.17 -9.99 8.71
CA ALA A 52 -7.23 -9.86 7.25
C ALA A 52 -7.57 -11.19 6.55
N SER A 53 -7.05 -12.33 7.00
CA SER A 53 -7.37 -13.65 6.41
C SER A 53 -8.85 -14.03 6.54
N ARG A 54 -9.60 -13.43 7.49
CA ARG A 54 -11.06 -13.63 7.58
C ARG A 54 -11.84 -13.03 6.41
N ALA A 55 -11.19 -12.19 5.59
CA ALA A 55 -11.71 -11.72 4.31
C ALA A 55 -11.77 -12.80 3.21
N GLY A 56 -11.33 -14.03 3.51
CA GLY A 56 -11.25 -15.11 2.51
C GLY A 56 -10.03 -15.01 1.59
N LEU A 57 -9.06 -14.15 1.92
CA LEU A 57 -7.78 -14.07 1.22
C LEU A 57 -6.82 -15.16 1.68
N THR A 58 -5.98 -15.63 0.75
CA THR A 58 -4.81 -16.44 1.09
C THR A 58 -3.67 -15.59 1.64
N ASP A 59 -2.71 -16.22 2.33
CA ASP A 59 -1.52 -15.53 2.84
C ASP A 59 -0.71 -14.87 1.72
N ASP A 60 -0.59 -15.54 0.56
CA ASP A 60 0.07 -14.97 -0.63
C ASP A 60 -0.64 -13.70 -1.12
N GLN A 61 -1.98 -13.72 -1.17
CA GLN A 61 -2.76 -12.54 -1.57
C GLN A 61 -2.59 -11.40 -0.57
N ILE A 62 -2.58 -11.69 0.73
CA ILE A 62 -2.31 -10.68 1.77
C ILE A 62 -0.92 -10.09 1.59
N TRP A 63 0.09 -10.93 1.35
CA TRP A 63 1.46 -10.49 1.09
C TRP A 63 1.56 -9.59 -0.13
N GLU A 64 0.89 -9.93 -1.23
CA GLU A 64 0.84 -9.08 -2.43
C GLU A 64 0.27 -7.68 -2.12
N LEU A 65 -0.80 -7.60 -1.32
CA LEU A 65 -1.41 -6.32 -0.94
C LEU A 65 -0.50 -5.49 -0.03
N ILE A 66 0.24 -6.14 0.88
CA ILE A 66 1.26 -5.49 1.71
C ILE A 66 2.35 -4.87 0.83
N ILE A 67 2.84 -5.60 -0.16
CA ILE A 67 3.85 -5.08 -1.10
C ILE A 67 3.28 -3.91 -1.90
N CYS A 68 2.04 -4.00 -2.39
CA CYS A 68 1.39 -2.88 -3.09
C CYS A 68 1.31 -1.63 -2.22
N ALA A 69 0.88 -1.78 -0.96
CA ALA A 69 0.76 -0.68 -0.01
C ALA A 69 2.10 -0.03 0.32
N ALA A 70 3.13 -0.83 0.61
CA ALA A 70 4.47 -0.34 0.92
C ALA A 70 5.07 0.41 -0.28
N VAL A 71 5.02 -0.17 -1.48
CA VAL A 71 5.58 0.45 -2.69
C VAL A 71 4.81 1.71 -3.07
N GLY A 72 3.47 1.69 -2.97
CA GLY A 72 2.64 2.88 -3.23
C GLY A 72 2.91 4.01 -2.25
N GLN A 73 3.13 3.68 -0.97
CA GLN A 73 3.53 4.67 0.02
C GLN A 73 4.92 5.26 -0.27
N SER A 74 5.90 4.44 -0.59
CA SER A 74 7.24 4.92 -0.98
C SER A 74 7.19 5.81 -2.22
N ALA A 75 6.35 5.48 -3.20
CA ALA A 75 6.13 6.29 -4.39
C ALA A 75 5.61 7.69 -4.06
N ARG A 76 4.54 7.77 -3.27
CA ARG A 76 3.97 9.07 -2.85
C ARG A 76 4.95 9.91 -2.04
N GLN A 77 5.73 9.28 -1.16
CA GLN A 77 6.77 9.98 -0.40
C GLN A 77 7.85 10.54 -1.32
N TYR A 78 8.27 9.77 -2.33
CA TYR A 78 9.24 10.21 -3.33
C TYR A 78 8.70 11.40 -4.14
N ASP A 79 7.48 11.27 -4.69
CA ASP A 79 6.84 12.33 -5.48
C ASP A 79 6.65 13.61 -4.65
N GLY A 80 6.23 13.47 -3.40
CA GLY A 80 6.09 14.58 -2.46
C GLY A 80 7.43 15.27 -2.17
N ALA A 81 8.51 14.51 -2.01
CA ALA A 81 9.85 15.06 -1.80
C ALA A 81 10.35 15.84 -3.02
N ILE A 82 10.14 15.32 -4.22
CA ILE A 82 10.51 16.01 -5.48
C ILE A 82 9.71 17.32 -5.64
N ALA A 83 8.40 17.29 -5.38
CA ALA A 83 7.55 18.48 -5.45
C ALA A 83 7.97 19.56 -4.44
N ALA A 84 8.36 19.16 -3.22
CA ALA A 84 8.89 20.06 -2.22
C ALA A 84 10.21 20.71 -2.66
N LEU A 85 11.13 19.94 -3.26
CA LEU A 85 12.40 20.48 -3.79
C LEU A 85 12.16 21.50 -4.91
N ALA A 86 11.26 21.20 -5.86
CA ALA A 86 10.91 22.12 -6.94
C ALA A 86 10.36 23.45 -6.39
N THR A 87 9.48 23.37 -5.39
CA THR A 87 8.90 24.57 -4.74
C THR A 87 9.98 25.45 -4.11
N VAL A 88 10.97 24.85 -3.43
CA VAL A 88 12.09 25.61 -2.84
C VAL A 88 12.94 26.26 -3.92
N MET A 89 13.28 25.54 -4.99
CA MET A 89 14.08 26.07 -6.10
C MET A 89 13.40 27.25 -6.82
N GLU A 90 12.08 27.22 -6.96
CA GLU A 90 11.31 28.31 -7.56
C GLU A 90 11.27 29.56 -6.67
N GLN A 91 11.32 29.42 -5.34
CA GLN A 91 11.34 30.55 -4.40
C GLN A 91 12.72 31.22 -4.26
N GLU A 92 13.78 30.53 -4.63
CA GLU A 92 15.16 31.05 -4.61
C GLU A 92 15.59 31.73 -5.93
N SER A 93 14.74 31.71 -6.96
CA SER A 93 14.99 32.29 -8.30
C SER A 93 14.35 33.67 -8.48
#